data_AF-A0A4Z0GJD0-F1
#
_entry.id   AF-A0A4Z0GJD0-F1
#
_cell.length_a   1.000
_cell.length_b   1.000
_cell.length_c   1.000
_cell.angle_alpha   90.00
_cell.angle_beta   90.00
_cell.angle_gamma   90.00
#
_symmetry.space_group_name_H-M   'P 1'
#
loop_
_entity.id
_entity.type
_entity.pdbx_description
1 polymer ?
#
loop_
_entity_poly.entity_id
_entity_poly.type
_entity_poly.pdbx_seq_one_letter_code
_entity_poly.pdbx_strand_id
1 'polypeptide(L)'
;MRPSRLFRISVGALFSLRNVWLGGGIYCAFILTCLMALDKQGPGPRGLFDLIADLYGLHGSTNQLMFVSVGIPMIVITMTQLMKFKDRGSFLTKMKSRFQIFHLYVIAAIVYSIVFTVLILLFSWAVGGLIAGFGNTWLRADGSVSWLIHNPQRFQSVLPHLATYKVVAALFVTKFLGFLMIAFLTLFLKCWIKNDGLILIVLVILAGIEMFGPFPISFFITPAVLVLENWINPISILFHCAYLFIVSLALYGITGMIYERRDFLS
;
A
#
# COMPACT_ATOMS: atom_id res chain seq x y z
N MET A 1 10.45 22.44 18.31
CA MET A 1 9.01 22.22 18.62
C MET A 1 8.88 20.84 19.27
N ARG A 2 8.06 20.63 20.30
CA ARG A 2 7.96 19.30 20.94
C ARG A 2 7.44 18.26 19.92
N PRO A 3 8.00 17.03 19.86
CA PRO A 3 7.58 15.99 18.91
C PRO A 3 6.07 15.70 18.92
N SER A 4 5.47 15.69 20.11
CA SER A 4 4.02 15.49 20.30
C SER A 4 3.15 16.55 19.61
N ARG A 5 3.64 17.80 19.51
CA ARG A 5 2.94 18.88 18.83
C ARG A 5 3.01 18.73 17.31
N LEU A 6 4.15 18.31 16.78
CA LEU A 6 4.31 18.03 15.35
C LEU A 6 3.37 16.89 14.93
N PHE A 7 3.34 15.80 15.70
CA PHE A 7 2.44 14.68 15.48
C PHE A 7 0.98 15.11 15.45
N ARG A 8 0.50 15.86 16.47
CA ARG A 8 -0.89 16.33 16.51
C ARG A 8 -1.26 17.21 15.30
N ILE A 9 -0.35 18.06 14.83
CA ILE A 9 -0.57 18.91 13.65
C ILE A 9 -0.56 18.09 12.35
N SER A 10 0.31 17.10 12.23
CA SER A 10 0.32 16.16 11.10
C SER A 10 -1.00 15.42 10.98
N VAL A 11 -1.40 14.77 12.08
CA VAL A 11 -2.62 13.96 12.16
C VAL A 11 -3.86 14.81 11.96
N GLY A 12 -3.97 15.94 12.67
CA GLY A 12 -5.13 16.84 12.53
C GLY A 12 -5.31 17.36 11.11
N ALA A 13 -4.22 17.68 10.41
CA ALA A 13 -4.30 18.11 9.02
C ALA A 13 -4.67 16.97 8.07
N LEU A 14 -4.16 15.76 8.29
CA LEU A 14 -4.51 14.60 7.49
C LEU A 14 -6.02 14.33 7.52
N PHE A 15 -6.61 14.38 8.72
CA PHE A 15 -8.06 14.19 8.89
C PHE A 15 -8.90 15.44 8.54
N SER A 16 -8.28 16.60 8.40
CA SER A 16 -8.97 17.81 7.93
C SER A 16 -9.38 17.73 6.46
N LEU A 17 -8.76 16.84 5.67
CA LEU A 17 -9.10 16.56 4.28
C LEU A 17 -10.36 15.68 4.16
N ARG A 18 -11.44 16.04 4.87
CA ARG A 18 -12.67 15.23 5.00
C ARG A 18 -13.24 14.79 3.66
N ASN A 19 -13.25 15.67 2.65
CA ASN A 19 -13.79 15.35 1.33
C ASN A 19 -12.96 14.29 0.59
N VAL A 20 -11.63 14.30 0.77
CA VAL A 20 -10.74 13.28 0.20
C VAL A 20 -11.00 11.93 0.87
N TRP A 21 -11.18 11.91 2.19
CA TRP A 21 -11.48 10.67 2.91
C TRP A 21 -12.85 10.10 2.56
N LEU A 22 -13.89 10.94 2.44
CA LEU A 22 -15.23 10.48 2.07
C LEU A 22 -15.30 10.02 0.61
N GLY A 23 -14.90 10.87 -0.34
CA GLY A 23 -14.91 10.53 -1.76
C GLY A 23 -13.97 9.37 -2.08
N GLY A 24 -12.76 9.40 -1.51
CA GLY A 24 -11.78 8.33 -1.62
C GLY A 24 -12.24 7.04 -0.98
N GLY A 25 -12.89 7.08 0.18
CA GLY A 25 -13.46 5.89 0.83
C GLY A 25 -14.51 5.19 -0.03
N ILE A 26 -15.43 5.96 -0.63
CA ILE A 26 -16.44 5.43 -1.57
C ILE A 26 -15.77 4.84 -2.81
N TYR A 27 -14.79 5.55 -3.37
CA TYR A 27 -14.01 5.08 -4.52
C TYR A 27 -13.29 3.75 -4.23
N CYS A 28 -12.55 3.68 -3.11
CA CYS A 28 -11.88 2.47 -2.67
C CYS A 28 -12.88 1.32 -2.49
N ALA A 29 -14.01 1.57 -1.82
CA ALA A 29 -15.01 0.55 -1.57
C ALA A 29 -15.57 -0.04 -2.88
N PHE A 30 -15.89 0.82 -3.84
CA PHE A 30 -16.38 0.40 -5.15
C PHE A 30 -15.34 -0.43 -5.91
N ILE A 31 -14.12 0.08 -6.07
CA ILE A 31 -13.08 -0.60 -6.85
C ILE A 31 -12.66 -1.93 -6.19
N LEU A 32 -12.48 -1.97 -4.87
CA LEU A 32 -12.14 -3.21 -4.16
C LEU A 32 -13.23 -4.27 -4.32
N THR A 33 -14.51 -3.87 -4.28
CA THR A 33 -15.63 -4.79 -4.52
C THR A 33 -15.59 -5.33 -5.95
N CYS A 34 -15.33 -4.48 -6.95
CA CYS A 34 -15.17 -4.91 -8.34
C CYS A 34 -14.00 -5.89 -8.52
N LEU A 35 -12.84 -5.61 -7.91
CA LEU A 35 -11.67 -6.49 -7.98
C LEU A 35 -11.94 -7.87 -7.35
N MET A 36 -12.66 -7.92 -6.23
CA MET A 36 -13.08 -9.18 -5.61
C MET A 36 -14.10 -9.95 -6.45
N ALA A 37 -15.04 -9.23 -7.08
CA ALA A 37 -16.04 -9.85 -7.95
C ALA A 37 -15.40 -10.45 -9.21
N LEU A 38 -14.37 -9.78 -9.76
CA LEU A 38 -13.57 -10.31 -10.86
C LEU A 38 -12.78 -11.54 -10.42
N ASP A 39 -12.14 -11.48 -9.25
CA ASP A 39 -11.39 -12.63 -8.76
C ASP A 39 -12.32 -13.83 -8.60
N LYS A 40 -13.51 -13.69 -8.02
CA LYS A 40 -14.49 -14.80 -7.85
C LYS A 40 -14.71 -15.66 -9.11
N GLN A 41 -14.58 -15.12 -10.32
CA GLN A 41 -14.86 -15.82 -11.58
C GLN A 41 -13.77 -16.79 -12.05
N GLY A 42 -12.56 -16.79 -11.47
CA GLY A 42 -11.51 -17.75 -11.84
C GLY A 42 -11.78 -19.21 -11.41
N PRO A 43 -10.90 -20.16 -11.78
CA PRO A 43 -11.10 -21.58 -11.52
C PRO A 43 -10.84 -21.98 -10.04
N GLY A 44 -11.64 -22.93 -9.53
CA GLY A 44 -11.41 -23.62 -8.25
C GLY A 44 -12.29 -23.14 -7.07
N PRO A 45 -12.28 -23.87 -5.94
CA PRO A 45 -12.99 -23.50 -4.73
C PRO A 45 -12.32 -22.29 -4.07
N ARG A 46 -12.99 -21.15 -4.11
CA ARG A 46 -12.50 -19.91 -3.50
C ARG A 46 -13.11 -19.67 -2.13
N GLY A 47 -12.26 -19.34 -1.16
CA GLY A 47 -12.66 -18.76 0.11
C GLY A 47 -12.18 -17.32 0.27
N LEU A 48 -12.27 -16.83 1.50
CA LEU A 48 -12.00 -15.44 1.85
C LEU A 48 -10.62 -14.96 1.37
N PHE A 49 -9.57 -15.71 1.69
CA PHE A 49 -8.20 -15.29 1.38
C PHE A 49 -7.85 -15.38 -0.10
N ASP A 50 -8.58 -16.18 -0.89
CA ASP A 50 -8.44 -16.16 -2.35
C ASP A 50 -8.86 -14.80 -2.91
N LEU A 51 -10.02 -14.28 -2.49
CA LEU A 51 -10.51 -12.97 -2.93
C LEU A 51 -9.65 -11.81 -2.41
N ILE A 52 -9.04 -11.98 -1.22
CA ILE A 52 -8.25 -10.92 -0.60
C ILE A 52 -6.85 -10.85 -1.20
N ALA A 53 -6.16 -11.99 -1.20
CA ALA A 53 -4.74 -12.08 -1.46
C ALA A 53 -4.41 -12.64 -2.85
N ASP A 54 -5.35 -13.28 -3.55
CA ASP A 54 -5.23 -13.94 -4.87
C ASP A 54 -3.86 -14.59 -5.12
N LEU A 55 -3.84 -15.92 -5.18
CA LEU A 55 -2.62 -16.72 -5.30
C LEU A 55 -1.81 -16.41 -6.57
N TYR A 56 -2.41 -15.80 -7.60
CA TYR A 56 -1.74 -15.38 -8.83
C TYR A 56 -1.13 -13.97 -8.77
N GLY A 57 -1.47 -13.15 -7.77
CA GLY A 57 -0.84 -11.84 -7.53
C GLY A 57 -1.35 -10.69 -8.41
N LEU A 58 -2.38 -10.93 -9.24
CA LEU A 58 -2.88 -9.95 -10.21
C LEU A 58 -4.18 -9.30 -9.72
N HIS A 59 -5.16 -10.13 -9.40
CA HIS A 59 -6.50 -9.74 -8.99
C HIS A 59 -6.63 -9.74 -7.46
N GLY A 60 -7.83 -9.52 -6.96
CA GLY A 60 -8.07 -9.49 -5.53
C GLY A 60 -7.77 -8.13 -4.89
N SER A 61 -8.30 -7.96 -3.69
CA SER A 61 -8.37 -6.65 -3.03
C SER A 61 -7.04 -6.13 -2.48
N THR A 62 -5.96 -6.91 -2.55
CA THR A 62 -4.67 -6.51 -1.98
C THR A 62 -3.48 -6.63 -2.94
N ASN A 63 -3.69 -6.94 -4.22
CA ASN A 63 -2.63 -7.23 -5.17
C ASN A 63 -2.31 -6.08 -6.14
N GLN A 64 -1.58 -6.37 -7.22
CA GLN A 64 -1.07 -5.39 -8.18
C GLN A 64 -2.13 -4.41 -8.67
N LEU A 65 -3.31 -4.91 -9.09
CA LEU A 65 -4.38 -4.03 -9.56
C LEU A 65 -4.92 -3.10 -8.47
N MET A 66 -4.92 -3.52 -7.19
CA MET A 66 -5.28 -2.63 -6.08
C MET A 66 -4.26 -1.50 -5.95
N PHE A 67 -2.96 -1.77 -6.06
CA PHE A 67 -1.95 -0.71 -6.00
C PHE A 67 -2.12 0.30 -7.15
N VAL A 68 -2.36 -0.17 -8.37
CA VAL A 68 -2.51 0.71 -9.54
C VAL A 68 -3.80 1.53 -9.49
N SER A 69 -4.93 0.88 -9.16
CA SER A 69 -6.25 1.51 -9.23
C SER A 69 -6.62 2.29 -7.95
N VAL A 70 -6.16 1.86 -6.78
CA VAL A 70 -6.54 2.44 -5.48
C VAL A 70 -5.33 3.03 -4.77
N GLY A 71 -4.27 2.25 -4.58
CA GLY A 71 -3.10 2.62 -3.78
C GLY A 71 -2.45 3.92 -4.27
N ILE A 72 -1.95 3.91 -5.50
CA ILE A 72 -1.23 5.04 -6.10
C ILE A 72 -2.13 6.29 -6.20
N PRO A 73 -3.35 6.25 -6.79
CA PRO A 73 -4.20 7.44 -6.89
C PRO A 73 -4.51 8.06 -5.53
N MET A 74 -4.88 7.25 -4.53
CA MET A 74 -5.25 7.75 -3.21
C MET A 74 -4.08 8.36 -2.46
N ILE A 75 -2.89 7.73 -2.51
CA ILE A 75 -1.68 8.27 -1.89
C ILE A 75 -1.27 9.57 -2.57
N VAL A 76 -1.22 9.60 -3.91
CA VAL A 76 -0.80 10.78 -4.66
C VAL A 76 -1.72 11.97 -4.38
N ILE A 77 -3.04 11.78 -4.48
CA ILE A 77 -4.02 12.84 -4.21
C ILE A 77 -3.89 13.33 -2.78
N THR A 78 -3.84 12.43 -1.80
CA THR A 78 -3.80 12.83 -0.38
C THR A 78 -2.51 13.56 -0.03
N MET A 79 -1.35 13.03 -0.44
CA MET A 79 -0.05 13.63 -0.12
C MET A 79 0.15 14.97 -0.83
N THR A 80 -0.22 15.07 -2.11
CA THR A 80 -0.10 16.33 -2.85
C THR A 80 -1.04 17.41 -2.32
N GLN A 81 -2.28 17.07 -1.94
CA GLN A 81 -3.19 18.02 -1.29
C GLN A 81 -2.69 18.44 0.09
N LEU A 82 -2.13 17.51 0.88
CA LEU A 82 -1.54 17.83 2.18
C LEU A 82 -0.39 18.85 2.04
N MET A 83 0.47 18.67 1.03
CA MET A 83 1.55 19.62 0.73
C MET A 83 0.99 20.97 0.31
N LYS A 84 0.04 21.02 -0.62
CA LYS A 84 -0.60 22.28 -1.04
C LYS A 84 -1.28 23.03 0.11
N PHE A 85 -1.88 22.32 1.05
CA PHE A 85 -2.53 22.94 2.20
C PHE A 85 -1.51 23.58 3.16
N LYS A 86 -0.36 22.93 3.36
CA LYS A 86 0.66 23.34 4.34
C LYS A 86 1.76 24.24 3.77
N ASP A 87 1.92 24.26 2.46
CA ASP A 87 2.81 25.22 1.78
C ASP A 87 2.13 26.59 1.60
N ARG A 88 0.91 26.80 2.10
CA ARG A 88 0.30 28.14 2.15
C ARG A 88 1.10 29.06 3.08
N GLY A 89 1.34 30.31 2.63
CA GLY A 89 2.17 31.29 3.34
C GLY A 89 1.81 31.51 4.83
N SER A 90 0.53 31.38 5.18
CA SER A 90 0.05 31.50 6.58
C SER A 90 0.47 30.35 7.50
N PHE A 91 0.78 29.17 6.94
CA PHE A 91 1.27 28.01 7.69
C PHE A 91 2.80 27.99 7.74
N LEU A 92 3.45 28.35 6.62
CA LEU A 92 4.91 28.47 6.53
C LEU A 92 5.46 29.48 7.54
N THR A 93 4.81 30.63 7.72
CA THR A 93 5.21 31.65 8.71
C THR A 93 5.08 31.21 10.16
N LYS A 94 4.26 30.19 10.45
CA LYS A 94 4.10 29.61 11.80
C LYS A 94 5.16 28.56 12.12
N MET A 95 5.85 28.02 11.11
CA MET A 95 6.82 26.95 11.27
C MET A 95 8.24 27.53 11.31
N LYS A 96 9.03 27.10 12.30
CA LYS A 96 10.37 27.67 12.54
C LYS A 96 11.46 27.12 11.62
N SER A 97 11.23 26.01 10.93
CA SER A 97 12.24 25.35 10.09
C SER A 97 11.62 24.51 8.96
N ARG A 98 12.26 24.51 7.79
CA ARG A 98 11.92 23.71 6.61
C ARG A 98 11.98 22.20 6.92
N PHE A 99 12.95 21.79 7.73
CA PHE A 99 13.10 20.41 8.19
C PHE A 99 11.92 19.92 9.04
N GLN A 100 11.29 20.82 9.82
CA GLN A 100 10.09 20.49 10.61
C GLN A 100 8.88 20.27 9.71
N ILE A 101 8.77 20.97 8.58
CA ILE A 101 7.70 20.77 7.60
C ILE A 101 7.87 19.40 6.93
N PHE A 102 9.09 19.05 6.53
CA PHE A 102 9.38 17.72 5.99
C PHE A 102 9.00 16.59 6.97
N HIS A 103 9.42 16.68 8.23
CA HIS A 103 9.06 15.70 9.26
C HIS A 103 7.55 15.56 9.46
N LEU A 104 6.83 16.66 9.31
CA LEU A 104 5.38 16.66 9.40
C LEU A 104 4.73 15.89 8.23
N TYR A 105 5.30 15.94 7.02
CA TYR A 105 4.86 15.13 5.88
C TYR A 105 5.23 13.66 6.06
N VAL A 106 6.42 13.38 6.60
CA VAL A 106 6.86 12.01 6.91
C VAL A 106 5.93 11.35 7.93
N ILE A 107 5.61 12.04 9.04
CA ILE A 107 4.64 11.55 10.03
C ILE A 107 3.28 11.32 9.38
N ALA A 108 2.82 12.25 8.54
CA ALA A 108 1.54 12.09 7.86
C ALA A 108 1.53 10.91 6.89
N ALA A 109 2.62 10.66 6.15
CA ALA A 109 2.79 9.51 5.28
C ALA A 109 2.73 8.19 6.06
N ILE A 110 3.46 8.09 7.19
CA ILE A 110 3.45 6.89 8.05
C ILE A 110 2.05 6.63 8.60
N VAL A 111 1.41 7.66 9.19
CA VAL A 111 0.05 7.53 9.76
C VAL A 111 -0.96 7.17 8.69
N TYR A 112 -0.89 7.84 7.53
CA TYR A 112 -1.76 7.55 6.39
C TYR A 112 -1.61 6.10 5.94
N SER A 113 -0.38 5.61 5.73
CA SER A 113 -0.14 4.24 5.29
C SER A 113 -0.69 3.21 6.29
N ILE A 114 -0.54 3.45 7.60
CA ILE A 114 -1.14 2.56 8.62
C ILE A 114 -2.66 2.56 8.52
N VAL A 115 -3.29 3.75 8.56
CA VAL A 115 -4.75 3.88 8.51
C VAL A 115 -5.30 3.27 7.23
N PHE A 116 -4.65 3.52 6.10
CA PHE A 116 -5.08 3.04 4.80
C PHE A 116 -4.94 1.52 4.67
N THR A 117 -3.87 0.91 5.18
CA THR A 117 -3.75 -0.55 5.27
C THR A 117 -4.86 -1.15 6.12
N VAL A 118 -5.14 -0.59 7.30
CA VAL A 118 -6.23 -1.08 8.16
C VAL A 118 -7.57 -1.00 7.45
N LEU A 119 -7.87 0.13 6.80
CA LEU A 119 -9.13 0.32 6.07
C LEU A 119 -9.28 -0.69 4.93
N ILE A 120 -8.24 -0.88 4.11
CA ILE A 120 -8.28 -1.84 3.00
C ILE A 120 -8.48 -3.26 3.54
N LEU A 121 -7.75 -3.69 4.57
CA LEU A 121 -7.90 -5.04 5.10
C LEU A 121 -9.25 -5.27 5.78
N LEU A 122 -9.77 -4.30 6.54
CA LEU A 122 -11.09 -4.40 7.16
C LEU A 122 -12.20 -4.47 6.11
N PHE A 123 -12.13 -3.60 5.10
CA PHE A 123 -13.11 -3.62 4.02
C PHE A 123 -13.05 -4.93 3.23
N SER A 124 -11.84 -5.39 2.95
CA SER A 124 -11.61 -6.65 2.24
C SER A 124 -12.12 -7.85 3.03
N TRP A 125 -11.90 -7.87 4.35
CA TRP A 125 -12.45 -8.90 5.22
C TRP A 125 -13.98 -8.90 5.23
N ALA A 126 -14.59 -7.72 5.35
CA ALA A 126 -16.05 -7.58 5.38
C ALA A 126 -16.69 -8.01 4.05
N VAL A 127 -16.23 -7.45 2.93
CA VAL A 127 -16.79 -7.75 1.60
C VAL A 127 -16.46 -9.17 1.16
N GLY A 128 -15.21 -9.61 1.31
CA GLY A 128 -14.82 -10.99 0.99
C GLY A 128 -15.60 -12.01 1.82
N GLY A 129 -15.86 -11.71 3.10
CA GLY A 129 -16.64 -12.56 3.98
C GLY A 129 -18.11 -12.65 3.58
N LEU A 130 -18.69 -11.56 3.08
CA LEU A 130 -20.05 -11.56 2.52
C LEU A 130 -20.13 -12.33 1.19
N ILE A 131 -19.07 -12.33 0.38
CA ILE A 131 -19.06 -12.94 -0.96
C ILE A 131 -18.76 -14.46 -0.92
N ALA A 132 -17.83 -14.89 -0.07
CA ALA A 132 -17.29 -16.26 -0.04
C ALA A 132 -17.35 -16.93 1.35
N GLY A 133 -17.85 -16.23 2.36
CA GLY A 133 -17.86 -16.69 3.76
C GLY A 133 -16.58 -16.32 4.52
N PHE A 134 -16.66 -16.33 5.85
CA PHE A 134 -15.55 -15.92 6.73
C PHE A 134 -14.52 -17.04 7.03
N GLY A 135 -14.73 -18.23 6.49
CA GLY A 135 -13.86 -19.38 6.73
C GLY A 135 -12.53 -19.28 5.98
N ASN A 136 -11.44 -19.64 6.65
CA ASN A 136 -10.15 -19.82 5.99
C ASN A 136 -10.11 -21.18 5.26
N THR A 137 -10.36 -21.17 3.96
CA THR A 137 -10.33 -22.36 3.09
C THR A 137 -8.92 -22.82 2.75
N TRP A 138 -7.89 -21.98 2.89
CA TRP A 138 -6.49 -22.34 2.59
C TRP A 138 -5.93 -23.44 3.48
N LEU A 139 -6.55 -23.66 4.66
CA LEU A 139 -6.18 -24.73 5.58
C LEU A 139 -6.77 -26.09 5.19
N ARG A 140 -7.71 -26.14 4.25
CA ARG A 140 -8.41 -27.38 3.89
C ARG A 140 -7.72 -28.09 2.72
N ALA A 141 -7.80 -29.41 2.72
CA ALA A 141 -7.22 -30.25 1.67
C ALA A 141 -7.94 -30.09 0.30
N ASP A 142 -9.20 -29.65 0.32
CA ASP A 142 -9.99 -29.27 -0.85
C ASP A 142 -9.89 -27.77 -1.18
N GLY A 143 -9.05 -27.02 -0.47
CA GLY A 143 -8.85 -25.58 -0.68
C GLY A 143 -7.97 -25.25 -1.89
N SER A 144 -8.06 -24.01 -2.34
CA SER A 144 -7.32 -23.44 -3.48
C SER A 144 -5.80 -23.65 -3.41
N VAL A 145 -5.19 -23.49 -2.24
CA VAL A 145 -3.73 -23.68 -2.04
C VAL A 145 -3.32 -25.14 -2.26
N SER A 146 -4.10 -26.09 -1.71
CA SER A 146 -3.88 -27.53 -1.93
C SER A 146 -4.05 -27.88 -3.41
N TRP A 147 -5.11 -27.32 -4.04
CA TRP A 147 -5.37 -27.49 -5.46
C TRP A 147 -4.20 -26.98 -6.31
N LEU A 148 -3.66 -25.78 -6.07
CA LEU A 148 -2.55 -25.24 -6.85
C LEU A 148 -1.22 -25.98 -6.64
N ILE A 149 -0.92 -26.44 -5.43
CA ILE A 149 0.36 -27.13 -5.13
C ILE A 149 0.42 -28.53 -5.76
N HIS A 150 -0.73 -29.18 -5.99
CA HIS A 150 -0.85 -30.53 -6.58
C HIS A 150 0.05 -31.60 -5.91
N ASN A 151 0.47 -31.39 -4.65
CA ASN A 151 1.34 -32.31 -3.91
C ASN A 151 0.99 -32.27 -2.40
N PRO A 152 0.40 -33.35 -1.85
CA PRO A 152 -0.05 -33.38 -0.45
C PRO A 152 1.07 -33.19 0.58
N GLN A 153 2.27 -33.71 0.32
CA GLN A 153 3.41 -33.61 1.24
C GLN A 153 3.92 -32.17 1.29
N ARG A 154 4.01 -31.51 0.13
CA ARG A 154 4.35 -30.08 0.06
C ARG A 154 3.28 -29.23 0.73
N PHE A 155 2.00 -29.52 0.51
CA PHE A 155 0.90 -28.81 1.17
C PHE A 155 1.00 -28.89 2.70
N GLN A 156 1.27 -30.08 3.26
CA GLN A 156 1.46 -30.23 4.71
C GLN A 156 2.62 -29.39 5.27
N SER A 157 3.69 -29.21 4.51
CA SER A 157 4.82 -28.37 4.91
C SER A 157 4.48 -26.87 4.95
N VAL A 158 3.54 -26.42 4.13
CA VAL A 158 3.11 -25.01 4.02
C VAL A 158 2.00 -24.67 5.01
N LEU A 159 1.16 -25.65 5.39
CA LEU A 159 -0.01 -25.49 6.25
C LEU A 159 0.24 -24.68 7.55
N PRO A 160 1.36 -24.86 8.28
CA PRO A 160 1.67 -24.07 9.48
C PRO A 160 1.82 -22.57 9.20
N HIS A 161 2.13 -22.17 7.96
CA HIS A 161 2.29 -20.77 7.55
C HIS A 161 0.98 -20.13 7.09
N LEU A 162 -0.05 -20.92 6.78
CA LEU A 162 -1.36 -20.46 6.27
C LEU A 162 -2.38 -20.17 7.37
N ALA A 163 -1.97 -20.20 8.65
CA ALA A 163 -2.82 -19.81 9.75
C ALA A 163 -3.33 -18.37 9.56
N THR A 164 -4.63 -18.15 9.80
CA THR A 164 -5.34 -16.88 9.52
C THR A 164 -4.58 -15.65 10.03
N TYR A 165 -4.08 -15.70 11.27
CA TYR A 165 -3.35 -14.56 11.86
C TYR A 165 -2.00 -14.30 11.17
N LYS A 166 -1.32 -15.34 10.65
CA LYS A 166 -0.06 -15.18 9.90
C LYS A 166 -0.31 -14.57 8.54
N VAL A 167 -1.35 -15.02 7.84
CA VAL A 167 -1.78 -14.46 6.55
C VAL A 167 -2.15 -12.98 6.71
N VAL A 168 -2.97 -12.65 7.70
CA VAL A 168 -3.36 -11.26 7.99
C VAL A 168 -2.15 -10.40 8.36
N ALA A 169 -1.22 -10.91 9.19
CA ALA A 169 -0.01 -10.18 9.54
C ALA A 169 0.90 -9.93 8.34
N ALA A 170 1.12 -10.94 7.49
CA ALA A 170 1.91 -10.81 6.26
C ALA A 170 1.29 -9.79 5.30
N LEU A 171 -0.03 -9.83 5.11
CA LEU A 171 -0.76 -8.84 4.32
C LEU A 171 -0.61 -7.43 4.93
N PHE A 172 -0.80 -7.29 6.24
CA PHE A 172 -0.65 -5.99 6.90
C PHE A 172 0.73 -5.38 6.68
N VAL A 173 1.79 -6.14 6.96
CA VAL A 173 3.17 -5.63 6.87
C VAL A 173 3.53 -5.28 5.43
N THR A 174 3.23 -6.16 4.47
CA THR A 174 3.55 -5.93 3.06
C THR A 174 2.79 -4.73 2.48
N LYS A 175 1.48 -4.60 2.75
CA LYS A 175 0.70 -3.44 2.25
C LYS A 175 1.09 -2.14 2.93
N PHE A 176 1.34 -2.16 4.25
CA PHE A 176 1.85 -0.99 4.96
C PHE A 176 3.16 -0.48 4.36
N LEU A 177 4.14 -1.37 4.15
CA LEU A 177 5.42 -1.00 3.56
C LEU A 177 5.28 -0.56 2.09
N GLY A 178 4.42 -1.22 1.31
CA GLY A 178 4.12 -0.81 -0.06
C GLY A 178 3.52 0.61 -0.13
N PHE A 179 2.52 0.92 0.69
CA PHE A 179 1.94 2.27 0.76
C PHE A 179 2.94 3.30 1.28
N LEU A 180 3.78 2.95 2.27
CA LEU A 180 4.83 3.83 2.77
C LEU A 180 5.83 4.18 1.68
N MET A 181 6.28 3.19 0.92
CA MET A 181 7.20 3.40 -0.20
C MET A 181 6.56 4.31 -1.28
N ILE A 182 5.31 4.05 -1.68
CA ILE A 182 4.59 4.91 -2.65
C ILE A 182 4.43 6.34 -2.10
N ALA A 183 4.16 6.50 -0.81
CA ALA A 183 4.03 7.82 -0.18
C ALA A 183 5.35 8.59 -0.19
N PHE A 184 6.47 7.95 0.18
CA PHE A 184 7.78 8.60 0.11
C PHE A 184 8.22 8.88 -1.33
N LEU A 185 7.92 7.99 -2.27
CA LEU A 185 8.22 8.24 -3.68
C LEU A 185 7.39 9.40 -4.22
N THR A 186 6.12 9.53 -3.79
CA THR A 186 5.28 10.69 -4.11
C THR A 186 5.88 11.99 -3.57
N LEU A 187 6.33 12.00 -2.31
CA LEU A 187 6.99 13.16 -1.71
C LEU A 187 8.29 13.53 -2.44
N PHE A 188 9.09 12.51 -2.80
CA PHE A 188 10.30 12.68 -3.59
C PHE A 188 10.00 13.31 -4.96
N LEU A 189 9.08 12.73 -5.73
CA LEU A 189 8.69 13.25 -7.05
C LEU A 189 8.10 14.65 -6.96
N LYS A 190 7.37 14.97 -5.88
CA LYS A 190 6.80 16.30 -5.67
C LYS A 190 7.83 17.40 -5.41
N CYS A 191 9.06 17.04 -5.06
CA CYS A 191 10.17 18.00 -5.03
C CYS A 191 10.57 18.49 -6.44
N TRP A 192 10.37 17.66 -7.47
CA TRP A 192 10.79 17.94 -8.84
C TRP A 192 9.63 18.34 -9.76
N ILE A 193 8.46 17.73 -9.57
CA ILE A 193 7.31 17.85 -10.46
C ILE A 193 6.23 18.71 -9.80
N LYS A 194 5.91 19.85 -10.42
CA LYS A 194 4.85 20.75 -9.90
C LYS A 194 3.43 20.21 -10.15
N ASN A 195 3.22 19.49 -11.25
CA ASN A 195 1.90 18.96 -11.64
C ASN A 195 1.61 17.60 -10.98
N ASP A 196 0.54 17.52 -10.19
CA ASP A 196 0.16 16.29 -9.47
C ASP A 196 -0.25 15.15 -10.41
N GLY A 197 -0.90 15.49 -11.55
CA GLY A 197 -1.30 14.51 -12.55
C GLY A 197 -0.10 13.83 -13.20
N LEU A 198 1.01 14.55 -13.41
CA LEU A 198 2.23 13.95 -13.91
C LEU A 198 2.86 12.97 -12.91
N ILE A 199 2.81 13.27 -11.61
CA ILE A 199 3.28 12.33 -10.57
C ILE A 199 2.45 11.05 -10.62
N LEU A 200 1.13 11.17 -10.72
CA LEU A 200 0.23 10.02 -10.86
C LEU A 200 0.58 9.17 -12.10
N ILE A 201 0.71 9.81 -13.26
CA ILE A 201 1.04 9.14 -14.53
C ILE A 201 2.38 8.41 -14.42
N VAL A 202 3.41 9.05 -13.87
CA VAL A 202 4.74 8.45 -13.69
C VAL A 202 4.66 7.20 -12.82
N LEU A 203 3.97 7.26 -11.69
CA LEU A 203 3.85 6.10 -10.79
C LEU A 203 3.02 4.96 -11.39
N VAL A 204 1.96 5.28 -12.14
CA VAL A 204 1.15 4.27 -12.85
C VAL A 204 1.95 3.63 -13.97
N ILE A 205 2.71 4.40 -14.76
CA ILE A 205 3.61 3.86 -15.78
C ILE A 205 4.67 2.97 -15.14
N LEU A 206 5.25 3.38 -14.02
CA LEU A 206 6.26 2.60 -13.30
C LEU A 206 5.70 1.24 -12.85
N ALA A 207 4.50 1.24 -12.26
CA ALA A 207 3.80 0.02 -11.89
C ALA A 207 3.43 -0.86 -13.10
N GLY A 208 2.99 -0.23 -14.20
CA GLY A 208 2.67 -0.93 -15.44
C GLY A 208 3.89 -1.60 -16.06
N ILE A 209 5.01 -0.88 -16.16
CA ILE A 209 6.29 -1.42 -16.63
C ILE A 209 6.66 -2.66 -15.82
N GLU A 210 6.61 -2.59 -14.49
CA GLU A 210 6.94 -3.74 -13.65
C GLU A 210 5.98 -4.93 -13.86
N MET A 211 4.68 -4.66 -14.04
CA MET A 211 3.67 -5.69 -14.32
C MET A 211 3.89 -6.42 -15.65
N PHE A 212 4.38 -5.73 -16.69
CA PHE A 212 4.67 -6.35 -17.99
C PHE A 212 6.03 -7.07 -18.04
N GLY A 213 6.82 -7.03 -16.96
CA GLY A 213 8.04 -7.82 -16.80
C GLY A 213 9.17 -7.59 -17.82
N PRO A 214 9.42 -6.38 -18.38
CA PRO A 214 10.58 -6.14 -19.24
C PRO A 214 11.90 -6.19 -18.46
N PHE A 215 11.87 -6.17 -17.12
CA PHE A 215 13.05 -6.20 -16.27
C PHE A 215 13.11 -7.48 -15.42
N PRO A 216 14.31 -8.07 -15.24
CA PRO A 216 14.49 -9.25 -14.41
C PRO A 216 14.42 -8.96 -12.91
N ILE A 217 14.35 -7.68 -12.51
CA ILE A 217 14.37 -7.25 -11.10
C ILE A 217 13.09 -6.49 -10.80
N SER A 218 12.39 -6.93 -9.75
CA SER A 218 11.25 -6.20 -9.17
C SER A 218 11.76 -5.08 -8.27
N PHE A 219 11.26 -3.86 -8.47
CA PHE A 219 11.78 -2.65 -7.81
C PHE A 219 10.71 -1.71 -7.25
N PHE A 220 9.42 -1.95 -7.51
CA PHE A 220 8.35 -1.03 -7.10
C PHE A 220 7.20 -1.73 -6.36
N ILE A 221 6.09 -2.07 -7.03
CA ILE A 221 4.89 -2.65 -6.40
C ILE A 221 5.00 -4.16 -6.19
N THR A 222 5.75 -4.87 -7.03
CA THR A 222 5.80 -6.35 -6.97
C THR A 222 6.30 -6.91 -5.64
N PRO A 223 7.31 -6.33 -4.96
CA PRO A 223 7.71 -6.77 -3.62
C PRO A 223 6.59 -6.63 -2.58
N ALA A 224 5.63 -5.73 -2.79
CA ALA A 224 4.50 -5.54 -1.88
C ALA A 224 3.32 -6.49 -2.17
N VAL A 225 3.41 -7.33 -3.21
CA VAL A 225 2.40 -8.29 -3.64
C VAL A 225 2.77 -9.68 -3.13
N LEU A 226 1.76 -10.47 -2.75
CA LEU A 226 1.97 -11.83 -2.23
C LEU A 226 1.35 -12.84 -3.19
N VAL A 227 2.20 -13.64 -3.83
CA VAL A 227 1.81 -14.75 -4.70
C VAL A 227 1.98 -16.09 -3.99
N LEU A 228 1.46 -17.18 -4.58
CA LEU A 228 1.63 -18.54 -4.05
C LEU A 228 3.08 -18.87 -3.67
N GLU A 229 4.05 -18.47 -4.49
CA GLU A 229 5.47 -18.71 -4.22
C GLU A 229 5.93 -18.10 -2.89
N ASN A 230 5.39 -16.94 -2.52
CA ASN A 230 5.71 -16.30 -1.24
C ASN A 230 5.17 -17.09 -0.04
N TRP A 231 4.02 -17.74 -0.20
CA TRP A 231 3.42 -18.57 0.83
C TRP A 231 4.15 -19.91 0.97
N ILE A 232 4.67 -20.46 -0.13
CA ILE A 232 5.52 -21.66 -0.13
C ILE A 232 6.89 -21.36 0.50
N ASN A 233 7.49 -20.20 0.18
CA ASN A 233 8.77 -19.75 0.71
C ASN A 233 8.61 -18.45 1.50
N PRO A 234 8.20 -18.52 2.79
CA PRO A 234 7.92 -17.33 3.60
C PRO A 234 9.15 -16.45 3.86
N ILE A 235 10.36 -16.98 3.66
CA ILE A 235 11.60 -16.19 3.75
C ILE A 235 11.61 -15.10 2.67
N SER A 236 11.02 -15.34 1.49
CA SER A 236 10.90 -14.33 0.44
C SER A 236 10.10 -13.11 0.90
N ILE A 237 9.04 -13.31 1.71
CA ILE A 237 8.22 -12.22 2.27
C ILE A 237 9.08 -11.30 3.14
N LEU A 238 9.98 -11.88 3.94
CA LEU A 238 10.89 -11.11 4.79
C LEU A 238 11.88 -10.31 3.96
N PHE A 239 12.46 -10.89 2.90
CA PHE A 239 13.34 -10.17 1.98
C PHE A 239 12.62 -9.01 1.29
N HIS A 240 11.39 -9.23 0.82
CA HIS A 240 10.59 -8.17 0.22
C HIS A 240 10.26 -7.04 1.20
N CYS A 241 9.92 -7.38 2.46
CA CYS A 241 9.69 -6.38 3.49
C CYS A 241 10.96 -5.59 3.82
N ALA A 242 12.10 -6.26 3.94
CA ALA A 242 13.39 -5.60 4.17
C ALA A 242 13.74 -4.65 3.01
N TYR A 243 13.53 -5.08 1.77
CA TYR A 243 13.71 -4.27 0.58
C TYR A 243 12.85 -3.00 0.63
N LEU A 244 11.53 -3.13 0.80
CA LEU A 244 10.60 -2.00 0.84
C LEU A 244 10.96 -1.01 1.97
N PHE A 245 11.40 -1.53 3.11
CA PHE A 245 11.84 -0.70 4.23
C PHE A 245 13.11 0.08 3.91
N ILE A 246 14.13 -0.58 3.34
CA ILE A 246 15.40 0.06 2.96
C ILE A 246 15.16 1.15 1.91
N VAL A 247 14.36 0.85 0.87
CA VAL A 247 14.01 1.84 -0.17
C VAL A 247 13.25 3.02 0.44
N SER A 248 12.30 2.76 1.33
CA SER A 248 11.56 3.81 2.04
C SER A 248 12.49 4.71 2.86
N LEU A 249 13.49 4.13 3.53
CA LEU A 249 14.48 4.86 4.33
C LEU A 249 15.41 5.69 3.44
N ALA A 250 15.85 5.14 2.31
CA ALA A 250 16.65 5.86 1.32
C ALA A 250 15.88 7.06 0.75
N LEU A 251 14.61 6.86 0.36
CA LEU A 251 13.74 7.94 -0.12
C LEU A 251 13.52 9.01 0.95
N TYR A 252 13.32 8.62 2.21
CA TYR A 252 13.23 9.56 3.33
C TYR A 252 14.50 10.43 3.45
N GLY A 253 15.68 9.83 3.44
CA GLY A 253 16.95 10.55 3.56
C GLY A 253 17.19 11.52 2.39
N ILE A 254 17.06 11.02 1.16
CA ILE A 254 17.28 11.81 -0.05
C ILE A 254 16.26 12.96 -0.15
N THR A 255 14.98 12.68 0.09
CA THR A 255 13.93 13.71 0.04
C THR A 255 14.15 14.76 1.11
N GLY A 256 14.56 14.37 2.32
CA GLY A 256 14.86 15.32 3.40
C GLY A 256 15.99 16.29 3.03
N MET A 257 17.07 15.77 2.44
CA MET A 257 18.20 16.60 1.97
C MET A 257 17.79 17.59 0.87
N ILE A 258 16.95 17.16 -0.07
CA ILE A 258 16.45 18.03 -1.14
C ILE A 258 15.51 19.09 -0.57
N TYR A 259 14.63 18.71 0.36
CA TYR A 259 13.60 19.59 0.92
C TYR A 259 14.22 20.73 1.77
N GLU A 260 15.31 20.45 2.48
CA GLU A 260 16.04 21.46 3.25
C GLU A 260 16.62 22.57 2.36
N ARG A 261 17.09 22.21 1.16
CA ARG A 261 17.68 23.13 0.18
C ARG A 261 16.65 23.91 -0.63
N ARG A 262 15.36 23.58 -0.54
CA ARG A 262 14.30 24.17 -1.38
C ARG A 262 13.89 25.55 -0.88
N ASP A 263 13.86 26.53 -1.78
CA ASP A 263 13.30 27.86 -1.50
C ASP A 263 11.78 27.91 -1.74
N PHE A 264 11.05 28.36 -0.73
CA PHE A 264 9.58 28.42 -0.72
C PHE A 264 9.00 29.77 -1.16
N LEU A 265 9.87 30.76 -1.45
CA LEU A 265 9.50 32.16 -1.73
C LEU A 265 9.77 32.59 -3.18
N SER A 266 9.93 31.64 -4.12
CA SER A 266 9.98 31.96 -5.56
C SER A 266 8.62 31.78 -6.23
#